data_AF-A0A3D0X6L3-F1
#
_entry.id   AF-A0A3D0X6L3-F1
#
_cell.length_a   1.000
_cell.length_b   1.000
_cell.length_c   1.000
_cell.angle_alpha   90.00
_cell.angle_beta   90.00
_cell.angle_gamma   90.00
#
_symmetry.space_group_name_H-M   'P 1'
#
loop_
_entity.id
_entity.type
_entity.pdbx_description
1 polymer ?
#
loop_
_entity_poly.entity_id
_entity_poly.type
_entity_poly.pdbx_seq_one_letter_code
_entity_poly.pdbx_strand_id
1 'polypeptide(L)'
;MGSQEEQVMKKNKKTLLIVGIAAVLLIGLMLLLIFLPKGGSDDTATVDEGIAMETMTDSNGVHQVKIDTDENGNIKNNSYGTLMDYVPAKISTIHLENSKGTLDIESETPTDDDGSSEATTYTLVGYEDYALQSGAPDEIANCAATIEFKKVASLKKEDSSEFGFDKPRSTVTVNYTDDTKAIIIVGDDAPQGAGTYIKFGDGDAIYLVDSDKVSAFDYGLTDLMSLTINTAASDSDNSKASSISLSGSAFPDEIVLEPYSGDKVSASYRMTKPVECYANESESSKVDGAIRGLYAESVKMVNPSESQLSDLGLAKPYAEVKAVYPDTTVDVLSSKPDSDGKVNVMLGGGKVVYVMASANLPWVSTSYEKLFSEYVLYPKMTSLSKISIDNGDKTYEFELTSKEVTTTDDNGSETTSTNTTVKYKDKEIAIEDFSTLYDDLTLVKLADGKIEKASGSPALSITYTYSSDDSTDTVKYYSSDGERYVAEINGTVAGHSQKAVINNLMTSVAELVK
;
A
#
# COMPACT_ATOMS: atom_id res chain seq x y z
N MET A 1 -14.16 -66.19 -11.94
CA MET A 1 -13.68 -65.38 -10.79
C MET A 1 -12.32 -65.89 -10.36
N GLY A 2 -11.26 -65.48 -11.07
CA GLY A 2 -9.89 -65.93 -10.77
C GLY A 2 -8.79 -65.19 -11.52
N SER A 3 -9.09 -64.02 -12.10
CA SER A 3 -8.13 -63.26 -12.93
C SER A 3 -8.13 -61.75 -12.65
N GLN A 4 -8.95 -61.26 -11.72
CA GLN A 4 -8.94 -59.85 -11.29
C GLN A 4 -8.31 -59.64 -9.90
N GLU A 5 -8.23 -60.65 -9.03
CA GLU A 5 -7.56 -60.54 -7.72
C GLU A 5 -6.03 -60.64 -7.82
N GLU A 6 -5.49 -61.30 -8.86
CA GLU A 6 -4.04 -61.51 -8.98
C GLU A 6 -3.28 -60.31 -9.56
N GLN A 7 -3.96 -59.41 -10.30
CA GLN A 7 -3.36 -58.17 -10.79
C GLN A 7 -3.35 -57.03 -9.76
N VAL A 8 -4.23 -57.05 -8.77
CA VAL A 8 -4.27 -56.02 -7.70
C VAL A 8 -3.15 -56.26 -6.66
N MET A 9 -2.77 -57.52 -6.41
CA MET A 9 -1.71 -57.85 -5.44
C MET A 9 -0.27 -57.58 -5.91
N LYS A 10 0.00 -57.48 -7.22
CA LYS A 10 1.36 -57.21 -7.75
C LYS A 10 1.74 -55.73 -7.76
N LYS A 11 0.77 -54.82 -7.86
CA LYS A 11 1.02 -53.36 -7.83
C LYS A 11 1.25 -52.86 -6.39
N ASN A 12 0.54 -53.43 -5.42
CA ASN A 12 0.67 -53.06 -4.01
C ASN A 12 1.97 -53.55 -3.35
N LYS A 13 2.59 -54.65 -3.81
CA LYS A 13 3.90 -55.08 -3.27
C LYS A 13 5.06 -54.12 -3.61
N LYS A 14 5.03 -53.43 -4.75
CA LYS A 14 6.07 -52.43 -5.08
C LYS A 14 5.88 -51.11 -4.32
N THR A 15 4.63 -50.68 -4.12
CA THR A 15 4.33 -49.48 -3.32
C THR A 15 4.55 -49.73 -1.82
N LEU A 16 4.25 -50.92 -1.29
CA LEU A 16 4.58 -51.27 0.11
C LEU A 16 6.10 -51.42 0.33
N LEU A 17 6.87 -51.86 -0.67
CA LEU A 17 8.33 -51.98 -0.55
C LEU A 17 9.01 -50.61 -0.54
N ILE A 18 8.52 -49.64 -1.33
CA ILE A 18 9.06 -48.27 -1.37
C ILE A 18 8.65 -47.47 -0.13
N VAL A 19 7.41 -47.63 0.37
CA VAL A 19 6.98 -47.04 1.65
C VAL A 19 7.67 -47.73 2.84
N GLY A 20 7.97 -49.03 2.74
CA GLY A 20 8.74 -49.76 3.74
C GLY A 20 10.21 -49.35 3.82
N ILE A 21 10.85 -49.01 2.69
CA ILE A 21 12.25 -48.53 2.67
C ILE A 21 12.34 -47.08 3.19
N ALA A 22 11.39 -46.21 2.84
CA ALA A 22 11.33 -44.84 3.38
C ALA A 22 10.98 -44.82 4.89
N ALA A 23 10.11 -45.72 5.35
CA ALA A 23 9.77 -45.84 6.78
C ALA A 23 10.92 -46.45 7.60
N VAL A 24 11.72 -47.36 7.05
CA VAL A 24 12.89 -47.93 7.74
C VAL A 24 14.05 -46.93 7.80
N LEU A 25 14.23 -46.05 6.80
CA LEU A 25 15.19 -44.94 6.85
C LEU A 25 14.77 -43.86 7.86
N LEU A 26 13.47 -43.49 7.88
CA LEU A 26 12.93 -42.54 8.87
C LEU A 26 12.97 -43.10 10.30
N ILE A 27 12.64 -44.37 10.52
CA ILE A 27 12.74 -45.00 11.86
C ILE A 27 14.20 -45.22 12.26
N GLY A 28 15.12 -45.48 11.32
CA GLY A 28 16.56 -45.56 11.58
C GLY A 28 17.16 -44.24 12.04
N LEU A 29 16.76 -43.12 11.42
CA LEU A 29 17.14 -41.75 11.83
C LEU A 29 16.45 -41.32 13.14
N MET A 30 15.20 -41.73 13.35
CA MET A 30 14.45 -41.41 14.58
C MET A 30 14.92 -42.23 15.80
N LEU A 31 15.40 -43.46 15.60
CA LEU A 31 16.00 -44.28 16.68
C LEU A 31 17.40 -43.78 17.07
N LEU A 32 18.15 -43.15 16.16
CA LEU A 32 19.42 -42.50 16.48
C LEU A 32 19.24 -41.26 17.38
N LEU A 33 18.09 -40.58 17.28
CA LEU A 33 17.72 -39.48 18.18
C LEU A 33 17.23 -39.94 19.56
N ILE A 34 16.76 -41.19 19.71
CA ILE A 34 16.29 -41.76 20.98
C ILE A 34 17.44 -42.36 21.82
N PHE A 35 18.61 -42.61 21.21
CA PHE A 35 19.83 -43.06 21.88
C PHE A 35 20.80 -41.93 22.27
N LEU A 36 20.32 -40.68 22.36
CA LEU A 36 21.02 -39.66 23.14
C LEU A 36 21.02 -40.10 24.62
N PRO A 37 22.18 -40.12 25.32
CA PRO A 37 22.21 -40.49 26.73
C PRO A 37 21.35 -39.51 27.53
N LYS A 38 20.33 -40.02 28.22
CA LYS A 38 19.68 -39.29 29.30
C LYS A 38 20.67 -39.22 30.47
N GLY A 39 21.43 -38.12 30.53
CA GLY A 39 22.35 -37.83 31.62
C GLY A 39 21.60 -37.68 32.94
N GLY A 40 21.94 -38.55 33.89
CA GLY A 40 21.61 -38.39 35.30
C GLY A 40 22.40 -37.24 35.92
N SER A 41 21.85 -36.67 36.98
CA SER A 41 22.39 -35.58 37.78
C SER A 41 23.72 -35.93 38.44
N ASP A 42 24.78 -35.30 37.97
CA ASP A 42 25.96 -34.75 38.66
C ASP A 42 27.08 -34.72 37.61
N ASP A 43 27.44 -33.55 37.08
CA ASP A 43 28.79 -33.27 36.56
C ASP A 43 28.91 -31.84 36.03
N THR A 44 30.08 -31.24 36.25
CA THR A 44 30.54 -29.96 35.68
C THR A 44 30.23 -29.88 34.19
N ALA A 45 29.70 -28.74 33.73
CA ALA A 45 29.42 -28.49 32.31
C ALA A 45 30.63 -28.87 31.44
N THR A 46 30.53 -30.00 30.74
CA THR A 46 31.48 -30.40 29.71
C THR A 46 31.38 -29.38 28.59
N VAL A 47 32.46 -28.62 28.34
CA VAL A 47 32.56 -27.71 27.20
C VAL A 47 32.56 -28.58 25.95
N ASP A 48 31.59 -28.38 25.07
CA ASP A 48 31.61 -28.99 23.73
C ASP A 48 32.67 -28.27 22.90
N GLU A 49 33.75 -28.97 22.59
CA GLU A 49 34.90 -28.45 21.83
C GLU A 49 34.57 -28.13 20.36
N GLY A 50 33.35 -28.45 19.90
CA GLY A 50 32.94 -28.29 18.51
C GLY A 50 33.52 -29.40 17.63
N ILE A 51 33.20 -29.35 16.35
CA ILE A 51 33.68 -30.33 15.38
C ILE A 51 35.15 -30.12 15.04
N ALA A 52 35.90 -31.23 14.93
CA ALA A 52 37.27 -31.19 14.44
C ALA A 52 37.28 -30.95 12.91
N MET A 53 37.82 -29.82 12.49
CA MET A 53 37.89 -29.41 11.10
C MET A 53 39.11 -28.54 10.80
N GLU A 54 39.55 -28.56 9.54
CA GLU A 54 40.60 -27.70 9.00
C GLU A 54 39.98 -26.77 7.95
N THR A 55 40.23 -25.46 8.07
CA THR A 55 39.91 -24.48 7.02
C THR A 55 41.16 -24.22 6.18
N MET A 56 40.98 -24.05 4.88
CA MET A 56 42.07 -23.84 3.93
C MET A 56 41.60 -22.98 2.76
N THR A 57 42.54 -22.42 2.01
CA THR A 57 42.25 -21.66 0.79
C THR A 57 42.89 -22.37 -0.40
N ASP A 58 42.13 -22.61 -1.47
CA ASP A 58 42.62 -23.27 -2.66
C ASP A 58 43.47 -22.33 -3.56
N SER A 59 43.99 -22.86 -4.68
CA SER A 59 44.82 -22.08 -5.61
C SER A 59 44.09 -20.92 -6.30
N ASN A 60 42.75 -20.89 -6.23
CA ASN A 60 41.90 -19.86 -6.81
C ASN A 60 41.39 -18.86 -5.75
N GLY A 61 41.85 -18.97 -4.51
CA GLY A 61 41.45 -18.12 -3.40
C GLY A 61 40.15 -18.56 -2.71
N VAL A 62 39.55 -19.71 -3.07
CA VAL A 62 38.28 -20.16 -2.48
C VAL A 62 38.53 -20.84 -1.14
N HIS A 63 37.79 -20.44 -0.10
CA HIS A 63 37.78 -21.12 1.18
C HIS A 63 37.16 -22.51 1.07
N GLN A 64 37.86 -23.48 1.64
CA GLN A 64 37.46 -24.88 1.71
C GLN A 64 37.50 -25.35 3.16
N VAL A 65 36.70 -26.37 3.44
CA VAL A 65 36.64 -27.00 4.77
C VAL A 65 36.82 -28.49 4.63
N LYS A 66 37.71 -29.04 5.45
CA LYS A 66 37.93 -30.47 5.58
C LYS A 66 37.51 -30.92 6.98
N ILE A 67 36.61 -31.88 7.03
CA ILE A 67 36.11 -32.46 8.28
C ILE A 67 36.96 -33.67 8.68
N ASP A 68 37.38 -33.72 9.94
CA ASP A 68 38.14 -34.84 10.45
C ASP A 68 37.25 -36.07 10.69
N THR A 69 37.69 -37.20 10.15
CA THR A 69 37.05 -38.49 10.36
C THR A 69 37.91 -39.43 11.22
N ASP A 70 37.26 -40.42 11.84
CA ASP A 70 37.96 -41.56 12.42
C ASP A 70 38.49 -42.52 11.33
N GLU A 71 39.18 -43.57 11.75
CA GLU A 71 39.76 -44.61 10.87
C GLU A 71 38.69 -45.34 10.03
N ASN A 72 37.42 -45.25 10.42
CA ASN A 72 36.28 -45.87 9.74
C ASN A 72 35.51 -44.88 8.87
N GLY A 73 35.94 -43.61 8.79
CA GLY A 73 35.27 -42.57 8.01
C GLY A 73 34.07 -41.90 8.71
N ASN A 74 33.89 -42.11 10.03
CA ASN A 74 32.84 -41.42 10.79
C ASN A 74 33.32 -40.04 11.24
N ILE A 75 32.43 -39.05 11.24
CA ILE A 75 32.70 -37.70 11.73
C ILE A 75 33.01 -37.73 13.23
N LYS A 76 34.14 -37.14 13.63
CA LYS A 76 34.50 -36.97 15.05
C LYS A 76 33.75 -35.76 15.62
N ASN A 77 33.10 -35.93 16.77
CA ASN A 77 32.32 -34.89 17.47
C ASN A 77 31.44 -34.05 16.53
N ASN A 78 30.42 -34.67 15.92
CA ASN A 78 29.52 -34.00 14.96
C ASN A 78 28.62 -32.97 15.66
N SER A 79 29.21 -31.80 15.94
CA SER A 79 28.60 -30.66 16.61
C SER A 79 28.80 -29.38 15.77
N TYR A 80 28.73 -28.23 16.42
CA TYR A 80 28.85 -26.92 15.79
C TYR A 80 30.26 -26.64 15.25
N GLY A 81 30.33 -25.74 14.28
CA GLY A 81 31.59 -25.23 13.73
C GLY A 81 31.38 -23.97 12.90
N THR A 82 32.49 -23.35 12.49
CA THR A 82 32.49 -22.08 11.76
C THR A 82 33.17 -22.27 10.41
N LEU A 83 32.43 -22.09 9.32
CA LEU A 83 32.96 -22.23 7.95
C LEU A 83 33.75 -21.00 7.52
N MET A 84 33.31 -19.83 7.96
CA MET A 84 33.93 -18.54 7.69
C MET A 84 33.55 -17.55 8.79
N ASP A 85 34.49 -16.68 9.17
CA ASP A 85 34.30 -15.65 10.17
C ASP A 85 35.02 -14.37 9.76
N TYR A 86 34.35 -13.58 8.93
CA TYR A 86 34.80 -12.25 8.53
C TYR A 86 33.94 -11.20 9.24
N VAL A 87 34.51 -10.03 9.47
CA VAL A 87 33.69 -8.84 9.72
C VAL A 87 33.16 -8.32 8.39
N PRO A 88 31.93 -7.77 8.33
CA PRO A 88 31.34 -7.28 7.09
C PRO A 88 32.25 -6.30 6.33
N ALA A 89 32.99 -5.45 7.03
CA ALA A 89 33.98 -4.51 6.45
C ALA A 89 35.14 -5.15 5.65
N LYS A 90 35.31 -6.48 5.71
CA LYS A 90 36.30 -7.22 4.92
C LYS A 90 35.76 -7.79 3.62
N ILE A 91 34.44 -7.76 3.43
CA ILE A 91 33.79 -8.07 2.15
C ILE A 91 34.19 -6.97 1.16
N SER A 92 34.47 -7.36 -0.09
CA SER A 92 34.68 -6.46 -1.23
C SER A 92 33.48 -6.50 -2.18
N THR A 93 33.02 -7.70 -2.55
CA THR A 93 31.84 -7.87 -3.41
C THR A 93 31.05 -9.11 -3.02
N ILE A 94 29.74 -9.07 -3.29
CA ILE A 94 28.83 -10.20 -3.13
C ILE A 94 28.11 -10.38 -4.46
N HIS A 95 28.19 -11.58 -5.02
CA HIS A 95 27.40 -12.01 -6.16
C HIS A 95 26.39 -13.06 -5.69
N LEU A 96 25.11 -12.75 -5.77
CA LEU A 96 24.01 -13.60 -5.34
C LEU A 96 23.16 -14.00 -6.53
N GLU A 97 23.00 -15.30 -6.74
CA GLU A 97 22.10 -15.88 -7.73
C GLU A 97 21.02 -16.71 -7.03
N ASN A 98 19.75 -16.48 -7.35
CA ASN A 98 18.64 -17.30 -6.87
C ASN A 98 17.48 -17.30 -7.88
N SER A 99 16.37 -17.93 -7.51
CA SER A 99 15.18 -18.01 -8.38
C SER A 99 14.53 -16.65 -8.73
N LYS A 100 14.84 -15.59 -7.98
CA LYS A 100 14.36 -14.21 -8.21
C LYS A 100 15.33 -13.37 -9.05
N GLY A 101 16.48 -13.93 -9.44
CA GLY A 101 17.45 -13.29 -10.33
C GLY A 101 18.85 -13.23 -9.73
N THR A 102 19.62 -12.26 -10.22
CA THR A 102 21.00 -12.02 -9.82
C THR A 102 21.13 -10.64 -9.20
N LEU A 103 21.89 -10.54 -8.11
CA LEU A 103 22.21 -9.31 -7.41
C LEU A 103 23.72 -9.21 -7.21
N ASP A 104 24.27 -8.04 -7.52
CA ASP A 104 25.67 -7.70 -7.30
C ASP A 104 25.72 -6.57 -6.27
N ILE A 105 26.50 -6.76 -5.20
CA ILE A 105 26.69 -5.78 -4.14
C ILE A 105 28.18 -5.48 -4.02
N GLU A 106 28.52 -4.20 -4.04
CA GLU A 106 29.87 -3.70 -3.77
C GLU A 106 29.90 -3.04 -2.38
N SER A 107 31.03 -3.15 -1.70
CA SER A 107 31.26 -2.49 -0.42
C SER A 107 32.35 -1.44 -0.53
N GLU A 108 32.16 -0.35 0.20
CA GLU A 108 33.18 0.66 0.41
C GLU A 108 33.27 0.98 1.90
N THR A 109 34.49 1.01 2.44
CA THR A 109 34.74 1.48 3.81
C THR A 109 35.51 2.80 3.71
N PRO A 110 34.81 3.95 3.77
CA PRO A 110 35.45 5.25 3.70
C PRO A 110 36.44 5.41 4.85
N THR A 111 37.45 6.24 4.61
CA THR A 111 38.40 6.65 5.64
C THR A 111 38.35 8.16 5.74
N ASP A 112 38.21 8.69 6.95
CA ASP A 112 38.23 10.13 7.20
C ASP A 112 39.63 10.74 6.97
N ASP A 113 39.70 12.07 7.01
CA ASP A 113 40.96 12.83 6.82
C ASP A 113 42.05 12.47 7.85
N ASP A 114 41.65 11.90 9.00
CA ASP A 114 42.53 11.48 10.09
C ASP A 114 42.99 10.01 9.97
N GLY A 115 42.52 9.29 8.95
CA GLY A 115 42.87 7.89 8.70
C GLY A 115 42.01 6.87 9.46
N SER A 116 40.91 7.29 10.09
CA SER A 116 39.95 6.42 10.78
C SER A 116 38.90 5.90 9.81
N SER A 117 38.61 4.62 9.88
CA SER A 117 37.56 4.01 9.05
C SER A 117 36.17 4.44 9.53
N GLU A 118 35.32 4.82 8.58
CA GLU A 118 33.89 5.05 8.79
C GLU A 118 33.10 3.75 8.64
N ALA A 119 31.77 3.83 8.77
CA ALA A 119 30.88 2.69 8.55
C ALA A 119 30.96 2.21 7.09
N THR A 120 31.11 0.90 6.89
CA THR A 120 31.05 0.28 5.56
C THR A 120 29.68 0.52 4.94
N THR A 121 29.66 0.98 3.69
CA THR A 121 28.46 1.15 2.89
C THR A 121 28.37 0.02 1.86
N TYR A 122 27.18 -0.55 1.70
CA TYR A 122 26.90 -1.59 0.71
C TYR A 122 26.00 -1.04 -0.39
N THR A 123 26.47 -1.10 -1.62
CA THR A 123 25.81 -0.54 -2.80
C THR A 123 25.33 -1.65 -3.70
N LEU A 124 24.03 -1.60 -4.06
CA LEU A 124 23.45 -2.51 -5.05
C LEU A 124 23.81 -2.04 -6.48
N VAL A 125 24.65 -2.80 -7.16
CA VAL A 125 25.23 -2.42 -8.45
C VAL A 125 24.16 -2.32 -9.54
N GLY A 126 24.17 -1.22 -10.30
CA GLY A 126 23.23 -0.92 -11.37
C GLY A 126 21.89 -0.33 -10.90
N TYR A 127 21.73 -0.13 -9.59
CA TYR A 127 20.53 0.44 -8.96
C TYR A 127 20.86 1.58 -7.99
N GLU A 128 21.98 2.26 -8.18
CA GLU A 128 22.49 3.33 -7.32
C GLU A 128 21.55 4.54 -7.26
N ASP A 129 20.78 4.76 -8.33
CA ASP A 129 19.77 5.83 -8.42
C ASP A 129 18.44 5.48 -7.73
N TYR A 130 18.30 4.27 -7.17
CA TYR A 130 17.07 3.81 -6.56
C TYR A 130 17.13 3.90 -5.04
N ALA A 131 16.01 4.34 -4.44
CA ALA A 131 15.84 4.23 -3.01
C ALA A 131 15.65 2.77 -2.61
N LEU A 132 16.50 2.29 -1.69
CA LEU A 132 16.41 0.95 -1.12
C LEU A 132 15.67 0.97 0.22
N GLN A 133 15.21 -0.20 0.67
CA GLN A 133 14.84 -0.37 2.06
C GLN A 133 16.09 -0.22 2.94
N SER A 134 15.94 0.48 4.06
CA SER A 134 17.04 0.73 4.99
C SER A 134 17.65 -0.58 5.47
N GLY A 135 18.95 -0.75 5.29
CA GLY A 135 19.69 -1.93 5.75
C GLY A 135 19.56 -3.19 4.89
N ALA A 136 18.84 -3.15 3.77
CA ALA A 136 18.59 -4.37 3.01
C ALA A 136 19.87 -4.98 2.37
N PRO A 137 20.79 -4.20 1.78
CA PRO A 137 22.10 -4.73 1.38
C PRO A 137 22.96 -5.20 2.56
N ASP A 138 22.88 -4.50 3.71
CA ASP A 138 23.59 -4.86 4.93
C ASP A 138 23.18 -6.23 5.47
N GLU A 139 21.90 -6.59 5.39
CA GLU A 139 21.41 -7.93 5.80
C GLU A 139 22.06 -9.05 4.98
N ILE A 140 22.20 -8.86 3.67
CA ILE A 140 22.89 -9.81 2.79
C ILE A 140 24.37 -9.88 3.18
N ALA A 141 25.02 -8.72 3.38
CA ALA A 141 26.42 -8.66 3.77
C ALA A 141 26.70 -9.32 5.13
N ASN A 142 25.81 -9.15 6.10
CA ASN A 142 25.92 -9.78 7.42
C ASN A 142 25.83 -11.31 7.32
N CYS A 143 24.91 -11.84 6.50
CA CYS A 143 24.85 -13.29 6.22
C CYS A 143 26.11 -13.77 5.48
N ALA A 144 26.64 -12.94 4.57
CA ALA A 144 27.85 -13.22 3.78
C ALA A 144 29.17 -13.02 4.54
N ALA A 145 29.14 -12.55 5.79
CA ALA A 145 30.34 -12.31 6.60
C ALA A 145 30.72 -13.54 7.44
N THR A 146 29.72 -14.17 8.08
CA THR A 146 29.95 -15.29 9.01
C THR A 146 28.94 -16.41 8.75
N ILE A 147 29.45 -17.65 8.57
CA ILE A 147 28.61 -18.84 8.49
C ILE A 147 29.04 -19.85 9.54
N GLU A 148 28.13 -20.09 10.47
CA GLU A 148 28.22 -21.12 11.50
C GLU A 148 27.21 -22.22 11.20
N PHE A 149 27.61 -23.46 11.45
CA PHE A 149 26.74 -24.63 11.31
C PHE A 149 26.58 -25.35 12.63
N LYS A 150 25.45 -26.04 12.78
CA LYS A 150 25.09 -26.82 13.96
C LYS A 150 25.65 -28.24 13.93
N LYS A 151 25.76 -28.80 12.72
CA LYS A 151 26.31 -30.14 12.46
C LYS A 151 26.58 -30.37 10.98
N VAL A 152 27.40 -31.37 10.68
CA VAL A 152 27.56 -31.93 9.33
C VAL A 152 26.46 -32.98 9.11
N ALA A 153 25.63 -32.76 8.10
CA ALA A 153 24.53 -33.65 7.73
C ALA A 153 25.01 -34.83 6.88
N SER A 154 25.97 -34.61 5.98
CA SER A 154 26.60 -35.67 5.19
C SER A 154 27.99 -35.24 4.69
N LEU A 155 28.86 -36.22 4.44
CA LEU A 155 30.13 -36.06 3.72
C LEU A 155 30.07 -36.63 2.29
N LYS A 156 28.94 -37.19 1.90
CA LYS A 156 28.79 -37.98 0.68
C LYS A 156 28.17 -37.17 -0.44
N LYS A 157 28.87 -37.11 -1.56
CA LYS A 157 28.39 -36.44 -2.77
C LYS A 157 27.06 -36.98 -3.26
N GLU A 158 26.86 -38.29 -3.19
CA GLU A 158 25.64 -38.96 -3.63
C GLU A 158 24.38 -38.50 -2.90
N ASP A 159 24.50 -37.95 -1.69
CA ASP A 159 23.35 -37.49 -0.91
C ASP A 159 22.88 -36.09 -1.35
N SER A 160 23.63 -35.39 -2.21
CA SER A 160 23.35 -33.99 -2.61
C SER A 160 21.91 -33.72 -3.05
N SER A 161 21.32 -34.67 -3.79
CA SER A 161 19.94 -34.56 -4.29
C SER A 161 18.91 -34.58 -3.14
N GLU A 162 19.17 -35.34 -2.07
CA GLU A 162 18.29 -35.46 -0.91
C GLU A 162 18.19 -34.16 -0.09
N PHE A 163 19.14 -33.24 -0.29
CA PHE A 163 19.25 -31.98 0.43
C PHE A 163 19.00 -30.75 -0.47
N GLY A 164 18.46 -30.94 -1.68
CA GLY A 164 18.04 -29.85 -2.56
C GLY A 164 19.11 -29.28 -3.49
N PHE A 165 20.32 -29.84 -3.54
CA PHE A 165 21.41 -29.26 -4.33
C PHE A 165 21.34 -29.53 -5.84
N ASP A 166 20.37 -30.31 -6.32
CA ASP A 166 20.08 -30.42 -7.76
C ASP A 166 19.47 -29.14 -8.34
N LYS A 167 18.76 -28.39 -7.48
CA LYS A 167 18.16 -27.09 -7.78
C LYS A 167 18.36 -26.20 -6.56
N PRO A 168 19.59 -25.72 -6.33
CA PRO A 168 19.90 -24.93 -5.15
C PRO A 168 18.98 -23.71 -5.08
N ARG A 169 18.60 -23.35 -3.86
CA ARG A 169 17.76 -22.19 -3.57
C ARG A 169 18.47 -20.90 -3.98
N SER A 170 19.75 -20.81 -3.60
CA SER A 170 20.63 -19.68 -3.88
C SER A 170 22.09 -20.13 -3.98
N THR A 171 22.88 -19.39 -4.74
CA THR A 171 24.35 -19.49 -4.78
C THR A 171 24.93 -18.10 -4.52
N VAL A 172 25.83 -18.01 -3.54
CA VAL A 172 26.46 -16.75 -3.13
C VAL A 172 27.96 -16.88 -3.28
N THR A 173 28.56 -15.97 -4.03
CA THR A 173 30.01 -15.81 -4.10
C THR A 173 30.39 -14.51 -3.40
N VAL A 174 31.19 -14.62 -2.34
CA VAL A 174 31.65 -13.47 -1.55
C VAL A 174 33.13 -13.30 -1.81
N ASN A 175 33.56 -12.16 -2.35
CA ASN A 175 34.98 -11.84 -2.48
C ASN A 175 35.39 -10.92 -1.33
N TYR A 176 36.55 -11.20 -0.74
CA TYR A 176 37.10 -10.45 0.37
C TYR A 176 38.25 -9.54 -0.07
N THR A 177 38.58 -8.57 0.78
CA THR A 177 39.66 -7.59 0.56
C THR A 177 41.08 -8.18 0.61
N ASP A 178 41.23 -9.43 1.04
CA ASP A 178 42.51 -10.18 1.06
C ASP A 178 42.69 -11.09 -0.17
N ASP A 179 41.91 -10.85 -1.23
CA ASP A 179 41.85 -11.62 -2.48
C ASP A 179 41.34 -13.08 -2.32
N THR A 180 40.84 -13.45 -1.14
CA THR A 180 40.13 -14.73 -0.92
C THR A 180 38.64 -14.61 -1.21
N LYS A 181 37.93 -15.74 -1.29
CA LYS A 181 36.49 -15.79 -1.50
C LYS A 181 35.81 -16.99 -0.86
N ALA A 182 34.54 -16.84 -0.53
CA ALA A 182 33.66 -17.92 -0.11
C ALA A 182 32.60 -18.20 -1.18
N ILE A 183 32.23 -19.48 -1.34
CA ILE A 183 31.11 -19.91 -2.16
C ILE A 183 30.14 -20.63 -1.24
N ILE A 184 28.91 -20.13 -1.14
CA ILE A 184 27.85 -20.71 -0.32
C ILE A 184 26.73 -21.15 -1.24
N ILE A 185 26.40 -22.43 -1.23
CA ILE A 185 25.29 -22.98 -2.01
C ILE A 185 24.21 -23.40 -1.02
N VAL A 186 23.03 -22.81 -1.13
CA VAL A 186 21.90 -23.05 -0.23
C VAL A 186 20.97 -24.10 -0.83
N GLY A 187 20.66 -25.12 -0.07
CA GLY A 187 19.76 -26.22 -0.43
C GLY A 187 18.38 -26.08 0.21
N ASP A 188 17.77 -27.22 0.50
CA ASP A 188 16.45 -27.30 1.11
C ASP A 188 16.48 -26.98 2.62
N ASP A 189 15.31 -26.63 3.16
CA ASP A 189 15.11 -26.55 4.60
C ASP A 189 15.03 -27.95 5.22
N ALA A 190 15.65 -28.10 6.38
CA ALA A 190 15.62 -29.33 7.13
C ALA A 190 14.22 -29.60 7.73
N PRO A 191 13.81 -30.87 7.85
CA PRO A 191 12.51 -31.21 8.41
C PRO A 191 12.29 -30.63 9.82
N GLN A 192 11.03 -30.36 10.16
CA GLN A 192 10.62 -29.84 11.47
C GLN A 192 11.26 -28.49 11.84
N GLY A 193 11.66 -27.69 10.85
CA GLY A 193 12.27 -26.37 11.08
C GLY A 193 13.64 -26.46 11.74
N ALA A 194 14.37 -27.57 11.52
CA ALA A 194 15.65 -27.82 12.17
C ALA A 194 16.79 -26.93 11.63
N GLY A 195 16.58 -26.17 10.56
CA GLY A 195 17.58 -25.31 9.92
C GLY A 195 17.51 -25.41 8.40
N THR A 196 18.58 -24.98 7.73
CA THR A 196 18.71 -25.04 6.26
C THR A 196 20.02 -25.74 5.90
N TYR A 197 20.02 -26.53 4.83
CA TYR A 197 21.22 -27.21 4.35
C TYR A 197 22.06 -26.29 3.45
N ILE A 198 23.38 -26.32 3.61
CA ILE A 198 24.30 -25.63 2.72
C ILE A 198 25.48 -26.52 2.30
N LYS A 199 26.09 -26.18 1.16
CA LYS A 199 27.46 -26.55 0.80
C LYS A 199 28.34 -25.32 0.81
N PHE A 200 29.64 -25.54 1.01
CA PHE A 200 30.63 -24.49 1.14
C PHE A 200 31.87 -24.79 0.28
N GLY A 201 32.35 -23.78 -0.43
CA GLY A 201 33.46 -23.91 -1.37
C GLY A 201 33.12 -24.84 -2.54
N ASP A 202 34.04 -25.76 -2.86
CA ASP A 202 33.85 -26.82 -3.86
C ASP A 202 33.66 -28.21 -3.24
N GLY A 203 33.56 -28.26 -1.90
CA GLY A 203 33.44 -29.48 -1.12
C GLY A 203 32.08 -30.20 -1.26
N ASP A 204 32.11 -31.51 -1.07
CA ASP A 204 30.90 -32.36 -1.10
C ASP A 204 30.16 -32.42 0.26
N ALA A 205 30.75 -31.89 1.33
CA ALA A 205 30.17 -31.88 2.66
C ALA A 205 28.93 -30.99 2.73
N ILE A 206 27.91 -31.46 3.45
CA ILE A 206 26.63 -30.81 3.62
C ILE A 206 26.48 -30.43 5.08
N TYR A 207 26.24 -29.14 5.33
CA TYR A 207 26.15 -28.55 6.65
C TYR A 207 24.72 -28.15 6.95
N LEU A 208 24.31 -28.26 8.22
CA LEU A 208 23.03 -27.74 8.69
C LEU A 208 23.27 -26.42 9.44
N VAL A 209 22.76 -25.32 8.92
CA VAL A 209 22.84 -23.98 9.54
C VAL A 209 21.50 -23.56 10.14
N ASP A 210 21.49 -22.50 10.94
CA ASP A 210 20.23 -21.82 11.26
C ASP A 210 19.72 -21.06 10.03
N SER A 211 18.41 -21.09 9.81
CA SER A 211 17.81 -20.58 8.57
C SER A 211 17.94 -19.06 8.43
N ASP A 212 17.99 -18.33 9.54
CA ASP A 212 18.22 -16.88 9.58
C ASP A 212 19.62 -16.48 9.08
N LYS A 213 20.62 -17.37 9.20
CA LYS A 213 21.98 -17.14 8.68
C LYS A 213 22.07 -17.10 7.16
N VAL A 214 21.03 -17.57 6.47
CA VAL A 214 21.01 -17.69 5.00
C VAL A 214 19.72 -17.16 4.37
N SER A 215 18.80 -16.60 5.16
CA SER A 215 17.50 -16.14 4.65
C SER A 215 17.62 -14.93 3.73
N ALA A 216 18.58 -14.03 3.99
CA ALA A 216 18.82 -12.86 3.12
C ALA A 216 19.28 -13.26 1.72
N PHE A 217 19.81 -14.47 1.53
CA PHE A 217 20.18 -14.99 0.21
C PHE A 217 18.96 -15.35 -0.66
N ASP A 218 17.75 -15.31 -0.11
CA ASP A 218 16.51 -15.49 -0.85
C ASP A 218 15.91 -14.17 -1.37
N TYR A 219 16.59 -13.05 -1.11
CA TYR A 219 16.18 -11.73 -1.60
C TYR A 219 16.41 -11.62 -3.11
N GLY A 220 15.43 -11.04 -3.79
CA GLY A 220 15.56 -10.55 -5.16
C GLY A 220 15.52 -9.04 -5.19
N LEU A 221 15.68 -8.47 -6.39
CA LEU A 221 15.75 -7.02 -6.60
C LEU A 221 14.59 -6.26 -5.94
N THR A 222 13.36 -6.76 -6.10
CA THR A 222 12.14 -6.11 -5.59
C THR A 222 12.05 -6.12 -4.08
N ASP A 223 12.69 -7.09 -3.41
CA ASP A 223 12.72 -7.17 -1.94
C ASP A 223 13.62 -6.09 -1.33
N LEU A 224 14.59 -5.58 -2.10
CA LEU A 224 15.52 -4.54 -1.65
C LEU A 224 15.01 -3.12 -1.89
N MET A 225 14.02 -2.92 -2.75
CA MET A 225 13.53 -1.60 -3.15
C MET A 225 12.68 -0.95 -2.04
N SER A 226 12.83 0.36 -1.86
CA SER A 226 11.99 1.14 -0.94
C SER A 226 10.51 0.96 -1.27
N LEU A 227 9.69 0.81 -0.22
CA LEU A 227 8.24 0.76 -0.33
C LEU A 227 7.60 2.16 -0.25
N THR A 228 8.37 3.20 0.09
CA THR A 228 7.89 4.59 0.07
C THR A 228 7.76 5.06 -1.37
N ILE A 229 6.54 5.39 -1.80
CA ILE A 229 6.24 5.83 -3.16
C ILE A 229 6.42 7.35 -3.28
N ASN A 230 5.90 8.11 -2.33
CA ASN A 230 6.08 9.56 -2.24
C ASN A 230 6.13 10.04 -0.78
N THR A 231 6.44 11.32 -0.60
CA THR A 231 6.57 11.91 0.74
C THR A 231 5.25 12.43 1.27
N ALA A 232 5.05 12.27 2.57
CA ALA A 232 4.01 12.99 3.31
C ALA A 232 4.29 14.51 3.27
N ALA A 233 3.28 15.34 3.57
CA ALA A 233 3.50 16.77 3.74
C ALA A 233 4.38 17.02 4.98
N SER A 234 5.34 17.93 4.86
CA SER A 234 6.24 18.32 5.97
C SER A 234 5.57 19.23 6.99
N ASP A 235 4.50 19.92 6.60
CA ASP A 235 3.82 20.96 7.37
C ASP A 235 2.38 21.16 6.85
N SER A 236 1.63 22.01 7.53
CA SER A 236 0.24 22.33 7.18
C SER A 236 0.11 23.10 5.87
N ASP A 237 1.10 23.92 5.51
CA ASP A 237 1.02 24.81 4.35
C ASP A 237 1.12 23.99 3.04
N ASN A 238 1.86 22.89 3.08
CA ASN A 238 2.06 21.95 1.98
C ASN A 238 1.09 20.75 1.99
N SER A 239 0.17 20.71 2.95
CA SER A 239 -0.77 19.59 3.12
C SER A 239 -1.96 19.60 2.17
N LYS A 240 -2.32 20.77 1.63
CA LYS A 240 -3.51 20.94 0.79
C LYS A 240 -3.13 21.12 -0.68
N ALA A 241 -3.69 20.31 -1.55
CA ALA A 241 -3.49 20.47 -2.99
C ALA A 241 -4.20 21.74 -3.49
N SER A 242 -3.52 22.51 -4.34
CA SER A 242 -4.11 23.64 -5.08
C SER A 242 -5.04 23.18 -6.21
N SER A 243 -4.82 21.97 -6.73
CA SER A 243 -5.70 21.31 -7.70
C SER A 243 -5.47 19.79 -7.63
N ILE A 244 -6.53 19.02 -7.84
CA ILE A 244 -6.50 17.56 -7.99
C ILE A 244 -7.24 17.22 -9.28
N SER A 245 -6.58 16.58 -10.23
CA SER A 245 -7.19 16.01 -11.43
C SER A 245 -7.29 14.49 -11.31
N LEU A 246 -8.45 13.94 -11.72
CA LEU A 246 -8.72 12.53 -11.82
C LEU A 246 -9.07 12.18 -13.27
N SER A 247 -8.36 11.20 -13.83
CA SER A 247 -8.55 10.76 -15.20
C SER A 247 -8.22 9.27 -15.35
N GLY A 248 -8.18 8.75 -16.58
CA GLY A 248 -7.99 7.33 -16.88
C GLY A 248 -9.30 6.64 -17.27
N SER A 249 -9.24 5.35 -17.59
CA SER A 249 -10.40 4.63 -18.14
C SER A 249 -11.58 4.42 -17.16
N ALA A 250 -11.38 4.67 -15.87
CA ALA A 250 -12.44 4.73 -14.85
C ALA A 250 -13.33 5.99 -14.98
N PHE A 251 -12.84 7.03 -15.64
CA PHE A 251 -13.49 8.33 -15.75
C PHE A 251 -13.79 8.64 -17.22
N PRO A 252 -15.07 8.76 -17.61
CA PRO A 252 -15.43 9.16 -18.99
C PRO A 252 -14.85 10.52 -19.39
N ASP A 253 -14.85 11.45 -18.45
CA ASP A 253 -14.30 12.81 -18.58
C ASP A 253 -13.34 13.09 -17.41
N GLU A 254 -12.36 13.97 -17.63
CA GLU A 254 -11.48 14.45 -16.56
C GLU A 254 -12.30 15.18 -15.49
N ILE A 255 -12.05 14.83 -14.22
CA ILE A 255 -12.59 15.54 -13.06
C ILE A 255 -11.48 16.41 -12.49
N VAL A 256 -11.76 17.70 -12.28
CA VAL A 256 -10.80 18.63 -11.65
C VAL A 256 -11.43 19.22 -10.40
N LEU A 257 -10.77 19.03 -9.27
CA LEU A 257 -11.10 19.61 -7.97
C LEU A 257 -10.15 20.77 -7.66
N GLU A 258 -10.69 21.88 -7.17
CA GLU A 258 -9.95 23.01 -6.66
C GLU A 258 -10.43 23.37 -5.25
N PRO A 259 -9.54 23.78 -4.32
CA PRO A 259 -9.94 24.25 -3.01
C PRO A 259 -11.02 25.32 -3.10
N TYR A 260 -12.07 25.14 -2.32
CA TYR A 260 -13.04 26.19 -2.04
C TYR A 260 -12.76 26.76 -0.66
N SER A 261 -12.63 28.09 -0.58
CA SER A 261 -12.38 28.83 0.66
C SER A 261 -13.46 29.86 0.95
N GLY A 262 -14.63 29.74 0.30
CA GLY A 262 -15.75 30.64 0.57
C GLY A 262 -16.43 30.31 1.89
N ASP A 263 -17.03 31.32 2.49
CA ASP A 263 -17.78 31.22 3.75
C ASP A 263 -19.25 30.81 3.54
N LYS A 264 -19.77 31.03 2.34
CA LYS A 264 -21.18 30.88 1.91
C LYS A 264 -21.71 29.44 1.89
N VAL A 265 -20.90 28.49 1.41
CA VAL A 265 -21.31 27.08 1.23
C VAL A 265 -20.40 26.19 2.06
N SER A 266 -20.95 25.10 2.63
CA SER A 266 -20.14 24.09 3.31
C SER A 266 -19.53 23.12 2.29
N ALA A 267 -18.37 23.48 1.76
CA ALA A 267 -17.58 22.64 0.86
C ALA A 267 -16.09 22.90 1.07
N SER A 268 -15.26 21.86 0.93
CA SER A 268 -13.80 22.02 0.95
C SER A 268 -13.21 22.20 -0.45
N TYR A 269 -13.93 21.70 -1.46
CA TYR A 269 -13.54 21.70 -2.86
C TYR A 269 -14.72 22.07 -3.75
N ARG A 270 -14.41 22.74 -4.86
CA ARG A 270 -15.29 22.84 -6.03
C ARG A 270 -14.75 21.96 -7.14
N MET A 271 -15.64 21.43 -7.95
CA MET A 271 -15.31 20.77 -9.19
C MET A 271 -15.37 21.81 -10.32
N THR A 272 -14.35 21.90 -11.16
CA THR A 272 -14.29 22.81 -12.33
C THR A 272 -14.44 22.07 -13.66
N LYS A 273 -14.28 20.73 -13.65
CA LYS A 273 -14.56 19.84 -14.77
C LYS A 273 -15.17 18.51 -14.29
N PRO A 274 -16.03 17.86 -15.10
CA PRO A 274 -16.53 18.32 -16.40
C PRO A 274 -17.56 19.46 -16.30
N VAL A 275 -18.16 19.65 -15.12
CA VAL A 275 -19.19 20.65 -14.84
C VAL A 275 -18.79 21.42 -13.59
N GLU A 276 -18.96 22.75 -13.61
CA GLU A 276 -18.70 23.57 -12.43
C GLU A 276 -19.77 23.31 -11.35
N CYS A 277 -19.36 22.79 -10.19
CA CYS A 277 -20.23 22.57 -9.05
C CYS A 277 -19.43 22.44 -7.74
N TYR A 278 -20.11 22.36 -6.60
CA TYR A 278 -19.44 21.97 -5.35
C TYR A 278 -19.16 20.47 -5.34
N ALA A 279 -18.05 20.07 -4.73
CA ALA A 279 -17.72 18.67 -4.54
C ALA A 279 -18.32 18.13 -3.23
N ASN A 280 -18.66 16.85 -3.22
CA ASN A 280 -19.03 16.13 -2.00
C ASN A 280 -17.89 16.21 -0.99
N GLU A 281 -18.15 16.76 0.18
CA GLU A 281 -17.12 17.00 1.21
C GLU A 281 -16.48 15.70 1.69
N SER A 282 -17.27 14.66 1.95
CA SER A 282 -16.74 13.39 2.45
C SER A 282 -15.88 12.69 1.39
N GLU A 283 -16.35 12.63 0.14
CA GLU A 283 -15.64 11.90 -0.91
C GLU A 283 -14.39 12.65 -1.38
N SER A 284 -14.48 13.97 -1.58
CA SER A 284 -13.33 14.80 -1.97
C SER A 284 -12.23 14.78 -0.90
N SER A 285 -12.59 14.82 0.39
CA SER A 285 -11.61 14.75 1.49
C SER A 285 -10.90 13.41 1.56
N LYS A 286 -11.59 12.30 1.26
CA LYS A 286 -10.93 10.98 1.17
C LYS A 286 -9.89 10.97 0.05
N VAL A 287 -10.22 11.51 -1.12
CA VAL A 287 -9.31 11.58 -2.26
C VAL A 287 -8.08 12.42 -1.91
N ASP A 288 -8.27 13.66 -1.48
CA ASP A 288 -7.18 14.57 -1.11
C ASP A 288 -6.26 13.98 -0.02
N GLY A 289 -6.85 13.45 1.05
CA GLY A 289 -6.10 12.92 2.19
C GLY A 289 -5.27 11.67 1.91
N ALA A 290 -5.48 11.00 0.77
CA ALA A 290 -4.79 9.75 0.43
C ALA A 290 -3.60 9.92 -0.53
N ILE A 291 -3.41 11.10 -1.14
CA ILE A 291 -2.46 11.27 -2.26
C ILE A 291 -0.99 11.33 -1.80
N ARG A 292 -0.72 11.88 -0.61
CA ARG A 292 0.65 11.99 -0.05
C ARG A 292 0.94 10.90 0.98
N GLY A 293 2.22 10.54 1.10
CA GLY A 293 2.68 9.54 2.07
C GLY A 293 2.31 8.11 1.68
N LEU A 294 2.22 7.83 0.39
CA LEU A 294 1.91 6.50 -0.14
C LEU A 294 3.02 5.52 0.20
N TYR A 295 2.63 4.39 0.80
CA TYR A 295 3.51 3.30 1.19
C TYR A 295 2.97 1.97 0.64
N ALA A 296 3.80 1.29 -0.13
CA ALA A 296 3.45 0.06 -0.82
C ALA A 296 3.46 -1.17 0.10
N GLU A 297 2.75 -2.22 -0.31
CA GLU A 297 2.88 -3.53 0.32
C GLU A 297 4.10 -4.28 -0.22
N SER A 298 4.42 -4.09 -1.50
CA SER A 298 5.58 -4.69 -2.17
C SER A 298 5.92 -3.93 -3.45
N VAL A 299 7.12 -4.16 -3.97
CA VAL A 299 7.49 -3.77 -5.33
C VAL A 299 7.17 -4.91 -6.30
N LYS A 300 6.43 -4.61 -7.36
CA LYS A 300 6.10 -5.56 -8.43
C LYS A 300 7.24 -5.71 -9.43
N MET A 301 7.86 -4.59 -9.79
CA MET A 301 8.85 -4.52 -10.88
C MET A 301 9.67 -3.23 -10.82
N VAL A 302 10.91 -3.32 -11.26
CA VAL A 302 11.83 -2.19 -11.48
C VAL A 302 12.18 -2.12 -12.96
N ASN A 303 12.27 -0.92 -13.52
CA ASN A 303 12.49 -0.66 -14.95
C ASN A 303 11.51 -1.42 -15.88
N PRO A 304 10.19 -1.27 -15.72
CA PRO A 304 9.23 -1.95 -16.58
C PRO A 304 9.38 -1.49 -18.04
N SER A 305 9.36 -2.43 -18.97
CA SER A 305 9.24 -2.13 -20.40
C SER A 305 7.84 -1.61 -20.74
N GLU A 306 7.68 -0.94 -21.89
CA GLU A 306 6.37 -0.48 -22.36
C GLU A 306 5.35 -1.62 -22.48
N SER A 307 5.77 -2.80 -22.91
CA SER A 307 4.90 -3.99 -22.97
C SER A 307 4.42 -4.40 -21.58
N GLN A 308 5.31 -4.42 -20.59
CA GLN A 308 4.95 -4.75 -19.21
C GLN A 308 4.02 -3.68 -18.61
N LEU A 309 4.24 -2.40 -18.89
CA LEU A 309 3.31 -1.34 -18.49
C LEU A 309 1.94 -1.51 -19.13
N SER A 310 1.87 -1.94 -20.39
CA SER A 310 0.61 -2.24 -21.06
C SER A 310 -0.11 -3.43 -20.42
N ASP A 311 0.61 -4.51 -20.14
CA ASP A 311 0.06 -5.72 -19.51
C ASP A 311 -0.45 -5.45 -18.09
N LEU A 312 0.22 -4.56 -17.36
CA LEU A 312 -0.19 -4.12 -16.03
C LEU A 312 -1.30 -3.06 -16.05
N GLY A 313 -1.71 -2.59 -17.23
CA GLY A 313 -2.73 -1.55 -17.37
C GLY A 313 -2.26 -0.17 -16.92
N LEU A 314 -0.96 0.09 -16.89
CA LEU A 314 -0.36 1.38 -16.51
C LEU A 314 -0.01 2.25 -17.73
N ALA A 315 0.16 1.67 -18.92
CA ALA A 315 0.32 2.44 -20.15
C ALA A 315 -0.97 3.20 -20.54
N LYS A 316 -2.12 2.67 -20.13
CA LYS A 316 -3.44 3.30 -20.20
C LYS A 316 -4.12 3.10 -18.85
N PRO A 317 -3.82 3.96 -17.86
CA PRO A 317 -4.21 3.72 -16.47
C PRO A 317 -5.73 3.57 -16.34
N TYR A 318 -6.13 2.75 -15.39
CA TYR A 318 -7.51 2.70 -14.95
C TYR A 318 -7.88 4.02 -14.26
N ALA A 319 -7.01 4.51 -13.38
CA ALA A 319 -7.12 5.83 -12.79
C ALA A 319 -5.75 6.50 -12.74
N GLU A 320 -5.68 7.78 -13.08
CA GLU A 320 -4.54 8.67 -12.86
C GLU A 320 -5.02 9.79 -11.92
N VAL A 321 -4.29 10.01 -10.82
CA VAL A 321 -4.49 11.16 -9.95
C VAL A 321 -3.28 12.09 -10.05
N LYS A 322 -3.55 13.36 -10.34
CA LYS A 322 -2.55 14.41 -10.47
C LYS A 322 -2.89 15.55 -9.53
N ALA A 323 -2.09 15.73 -8.49
CA ALA A 323 -2.30 16.77 -7.48
C ALA A 323 -1.13 17.75 -7.44
N VAL A 324 -1.44 19.05 -7.50
CA VAL A 324 -0.46 20.13 -7.45
C VAL A 324 -0.46 20.72 -6.04
N TYR A 325 0.61 20.48 -5.29
CA TYR A 325 0.88 21.09 -3.99
C TYR A 325 1.83 22.30 -4.16
N PRO A 326 1.96 23.16 -3.15
CA PRO A 326 2.88 24.30 -3.21
C PRO A 326 4.36 23.90 -3.39
N ASP A 327 4.76 22.75 -2.82
CA ASP A 327 6.13 22.23 -2.84
C ASP A 327 6.39 21.19 -3.94
N THR A 328 5.36 20.51 -4.43
CA THR A 328 5.51 19.38 -5.35
C THR A 328 4.27 19.12 -6.21
N THR A 329 4.43 18.32 -7.27
CA THR A 329 3.31 17.71 -7.98
C THR A 329 3.39 16.21 -7.84
N VAL A 330 2.31 15.61 -7.35
CA VAL A 330 2.17 14.15 -7.24
C VAL A 330 1.34 13.66 -8.42
N ASP A 331 1.94 12.81 -9.25
CA ASP A 331 1.30 12.17 -10.39
C ASP A 331 1.36 10.65 -10.19
N VAL A 332 0.20 10.00 -10.03
CA VAL A 332 0.11 8.57 -9.70
C VAL A 332 -0.79 7.86 -10.70
N LEU A 333 -0.19 6.90 -11.41
CA LEU A 333 -0.85 5.98 -12.32
C LEU A 333 -1.28 4.73 -11.56
N SER A 334 -2.54 4.32 -11.73
CA SER A 334 -3.13 3.16 -11.06
C SER A 334 -3.82 2.25 -12.05
N SER A 335 -3.53 0.95 -11.95
CA SER A 335 -4.27 -0.10 -12.64
C SER A 335 -5.66 -0.34 -12.03
N LYS A 336 -6.48 -1.15 -12.69
CA LYS A 336 -7.76 -1.57 -12.12
C LYS A 336 -7.51 -2.55 -10.97
N PRO A 337 -8.23 -2.45 -9.83
CA PRO A 337 -8.16 -3.47 -8.79
C PRO A 337 -8.42 -4.87 -9.34
N ASP A 338 -7.59 -5.84 -8.95
CA ASP A 338 -7.80 -7.25 -9.25
C ASP A 338 -8.86 -7.89 -8.31
N SER A 339 -9.05 -9.21 -8.41
CA SER A 339 -10.02 -9.94 -7.60
C SER A 339 -9.74 -9.91 -6.10
N ASP A 340 -8.49 -9.66 -5.71
CA ASP A 340 -8.03 -9.60 -4.32
C ASP A 340 -7.95 -8.15 -3.82
N GLY A 341 -8.39 -7.19 -4.64
CA GLY A 341 -8.34 -5.76 -4.32
C GLY A 341 -6.93 -5.18 -4.38
N LYS A 342 -5.99 -5.80 -5.10
CA LYS A 342 -4.64 -5.26 -5.30
C LYS A 342 -4.59 -4.39 -6.54
N VAL A 343 -3.78 -3.34 -6.47
CA VAL A 343 -3.62 -2.33 -7.51
C VAL A 343 -2.13 -2.16 -7.77
N ASN A 344 -1.72 -2.30 -9.03
CA ASN A 344 -0.41 -1.83 -9.48
C ASN A 344 -0.41 -0.30 -9.55
N VAL A 345 0.59 0.33 -8.93
CA VAL A 345 0.73 1.79 -8.77
C VAL A 345 2.11 2.22 -9.26
N MET A 346 2.22 3.37 -9.91
CA MET A 346 3.48 3.92 -10.39
C MET A 346 3.41 5.45 -10.43
N LEU A 347 4.48 6.14 -10.03
CA LEU A 347 4.58 7.59 -10.25
C LEU A 347 4.65 7.91 -11.75
N GLY A 348 4.03 8.99 -12.19
CA GLY A 348 4.11 9.47 -13.57
C GLY A 348 5.57 9.63 -14.02
N GLY A 349 5.98 8.90 -15.06
CA GLY A 349 7.36 8.88 -15.55
C GLY A 349 8.38 8.18 -14.64
N GLY A 350 7.93 7.53 -13.56
CA GLY A 350 8.78 6.75 -12.66
C GLY A 350 9.36 5.49 -13.32
N LYS A 351 10.04 4.67 -12.52
CA LYS A 351 10.65 3.40 -12.99
C LYS A 351 10.35 2.21 -12.08
N VAL A 352 9.52 2.38 -11.07
CA VAL A 352 9.17 1.32 -10.12
C VAL A 352 7.66 1.16 -10.11
N VAL A 353 7.20 -0.08 -10.26
CA VAL A 353 5.80 -0.46 -10.11
C VAL A 353 5.61 -1.08 -8.75
N TYR A 354 4.68 -0.53 -7.98
CA TYR A 354 4.33 -0.94 -6.63
C TYR A 354 3.02 -1.70 -6.62
N VAL A 355 2.79 -2.49 -5.57
CA VAL A 355 1.49 -3.11 -5.28
C VAL A 355 0.91 -2.47 -4.02
N MET A 356 -0.36 -2.06 -4.10
CA MET A 356 -1.10 -1.47 -2.98
C MET A 356 -2.51 -2.06 -2.90
N ALA A 357 -3.08 -2.07 -1.69
CA ALA A 357 -4.51 -2.36 -1.50
C ALA A 357 -5.38 -1.22 -2.01
N SER A 358 -6.45 -1.54 -2.74
CA SER A 358 -7.41 -0.56 -3.27
C SER A 358 -8.09 0.27 -2.17
N ALA A 359 -8.17 -0.26 -0.95
CA ALA A 359 -8.70 0.46 0.22
C ALA A 359 -7.92 1.74 0.55
N ASN A 360 -6.64 1.82 0.17
CA ASN A 360 -5.79 2.98 0.38
C ASN A 360 -5.77 3.95 -0.81
N LEU A 361 -6.51 3.64 -1.88
CA LEU A 361 -6.48 4.37 -3.16
C LEU A 361 -7.90 4.80 -3.56
N PRO A 362 -8.52 5.76 -2.85
CA PRO A 362 -9.93 6.12 -3.04
C PRO A 362 -10.27 6.47 -4.51
N TRP A 363 -9.33 7.03 -5.27
CA TRP A 363 -9.51 7.35 -6.69
C TRP A 363 -9.77 6.14 -7.60
N VAL A 364 -9.44 4.90 -7.21
CA VAL A 364 -9.77 3.71 -8.00
C VAL A 364 -11.21 3.22 -7.78
N SER A 365 -11.92 3.81 -6.81
CA SER A 365 -13.29 3.44 -6.46
C SER A 365 -14.27 4.61 -6.49
N THR A 366 -13.77 5.84 -6.50
CA THR A 366 -14.57 7.05 -6.64
C THR A 366 -15.12 7.18 -8.07
N SER A 367 -16.05 8.11 -8.27
CA SER A 367 -16.60 8.42 -9.58
C SER A 367 -17.08 9.87 -9.62
N TYR A 368 -17.44 10.36 -10.81
CA TYR A 368 -18.10 11.65 -10.95
C TYR A 368 -19.32 11.75 -10.03
N GLU A 369 -20.18 10.73 -10.01
CA GLU A 369 -21.42 10.72 -9.22
C GLU A 369 -21.19 10.73 -7.70
N LYS A 370 -20.06 10.19 -7.23
CA LYS A 370 -19.69 10.20 -5.81
C LYS A 370 -19.05 11.52 -5.38
N LEU A 371 -18.26 12.13 -6.27
CA LEU A 371 -17.62 13.43 -6.03
C LEU A 371 -18.58 14.59 -6.23
N PHE A 372 -19.65 14.36 -6.96
CA PHE A 372 -20.72 15.31 -7.12
C PHE A 372 -21.42 15.59 -5.78
N SER A 373 -21.69 16.87 -5.48
CA SER A 373 -22.42 17.26 -4.27
C SER A 373 -23.76 16.51 -4.17
N GLU A 374 -24.07 16.02 -2.97
CA GLU A 374 -25.33 15.32 -2.72
C GLU A 374 -26.55 16.24 -2.95
N TYR A 375 -26.38 17.53 -2.69
CA TYR A 375 -27.42 18.55 -2.78
C TYR A 375 -27.18 19.52 -3.92
N VAL A 376 -28.27 20.03 -4.51
CA VAL A 376 -28.22 21.04 -5.58
C VAL A 376 -27.43 22.27 -5.11
N LEU A 377 -27.81 22.85 -3.97
CA LEU A 377 -27.08 23.93 -3.33
C LEU A 377 -27.39 23.93 -1.83
N TYR A 378 -26.36 23.94 -0.99
CA TYR A 378 -26.50 23.92 0.47
C TYR A 378 -25.75 25.11 1.11
N PRO A 379 -26.27 26.35 0.97
CA PRO A 379 -25.62 27.55 1.50
C PRO A 379 -25.86 27.65 3.00
N LYS A 380 -24.85 27.96 3.82
CA LYS A 380 -24.99 28.01 5.29
C LYS A 380 -26.05 29.01 5.71
N MET A 381 -27.04 28.62 6.52
CA MET A 381 -28.11 29.51 6.97
C MET A 381 -27.59 30.80 7.60
N THR A 382 -26.50 30.71 8.38
CA THR A 382 -25.88 31.84 9.07
C THR A 382 -25.20 32.84 8.14
N SER A 383 -24.94 32.45 6.89
CA SER A 383 -24.36 33.32 5.85
C SER A 383 -25.42 34.07 5.04
N LEU A 384 -26.72 33.82 5.29
CA LEU A 384 -27.81 34.38 4.50
C LEU A 384 -28.39 35.63 5.17
N SER A 385 -28.76 36.61 4.35
CA SER A 385 -29.57 37.78 4.73
C SER A 385 -31.00 37.66 4.22
N LYS A 386 -31.22 36.93 3.12
CA LYS A 386 -32.56 36.73 2.53
C LYS A 386 -32.67 35.41 1.78
N ILE A 387 -33.86 34.80 1.82
CA ILE A 387 -34.28 33.75 0.88
C ILE A 387 -35.55 34.22 0.18
N SER A 388 -35.53 34.27 -1.15
CA SER A 388 -36.68 34.58 -2.00
C SER A 388 -37.11 33.33 -2.76
N ILE A 389 -38.38 32.95 -2.66
CA ILE A 389 -38.92 31.73 -3.25
C ILE A 389 -40.08 32.10 -4.16
N ASP A 390 -39.95 31.85 -5.45
CA ASP A 390 -40.97 32.07 -6.47
C ASP A 390 -41.43 30.73 -7.02
N ASN A 391 -42.70 30.38 -6.80
CA ASN A 391 -43.31 29.14 -7.30
C ASN A 391 -44.13 29.35 -8.59
N GLY A 392 -43.91 30.45 -9.31
CA GLY A 392 -44.63 30.83 -10.52
C GLY A 392 -45.95 31.59 -10.27
N ASP A 393 -46.56 31.39 -9.10
CA ASP A 393 -47.80 32.08 -8.69
C ASP A 393 -47.53 33.21 -7.70
N LYS A 394 -46.64 32.99 -6.73
CA LYS A 394 -46.33 33.91 -5.64
C LYS A 394 -44.85 33.87 -5.29
N THR A 395 -44.37 35.03 -4.85
CA THR A 395 -43.05 35.18 -4.25
C THR A 395 -43.16 35.30 -2.73
N TYR A 396 -42.33 34.53 -2.03
CA TYR A 396 -42.18 34.54 -0.58
C TYR A 396 -40.78 35.01 -0.23
N GLU A 397 -40.67 36.05 0.59
CA GLU A 397 -39.36 36.60 1.01
C GLU A 397 -39.19 36.46 2.51
N PHE A 398 -38.13 35.76 2.90
CA PHE A 398 -37.73 35.58 4.28
C PHE A 398 -36.44 36.35 4.52
N GLU A 399 -36.45 37.28 5.48
CA GLU A 399 -35.26 38.00 5.93
C GLU A 399 -34.62 37.26 7.08
N LEU A 400 -33.30 37.04 7.01
CA LEU A 400 -32.51 36.35 8.01
C LEU A 400 -31.51 37.31 8.65
N THR A 401 -31.30 37.17 9.96
CA THR A 401 -30.26 37.90 10.67
C THR A 401 -29.59 36.97 11.67
N SER A 402 -28.29 36.72 11.47
CA SER A 402 -27.49 35.90 12.37
C SER A 402 -26.55 36.77 13.21
N LYS A 403 -26.44 36.45 14.50
CA LYS A 403 -25.55 37.13 15.45
C LYS A 403 -24.90 36.13 16.39
N GLU A 404 -23.62 36.32 16.67
CA GLU A 404 -22.96 35.59 17.75
C GLU A 404 -23.44 36.11 19.11
N VAL A 405 -23.71 35.17 20.01
CA VAL A 405 -24.12 35.40 21.39
C VAL A 405 -23.22 34.57 22.29
N THR A 406 -22.40 35.26 23.08
CA THR A 406 -21.58 34.64 24.11
C THR A 406 -22.33 34.66 25.43
N THR A 407 -22.49 33.49 26.05
CA THR A 407 -23.02 33.33 27.40
C THR A 407 -21.91 32.83 28.32
N THR A 408 -21.77 33.46 29.48
CA THR A 408 -20.84 33.02 30.52
C THR A 408 -21.63 32.25 31.58
N ASP A 409 -21.20 31.03 31.90
CA ASP A 409 -21.80 30.26 32.98
C ASP A 409 -21.40 30.81 34.37
N ASP A 410 -22.03 30.27 35.42
CA ASP A 410 -21.76 30.67 36.81
C ASP A 410 -20.30 30.39 37.24
N ASN A 411 -19.56 29.57 36.49
CA ASN A 411 -18.15 29.24 36.71
C ASN A 411 -17.19 30.12 35.89
N GLY A 412 -17.70 31.08 35.11
CA GLY A 412 -16.89 31.95 34.25
C GLY A 412 -16.52 31.32 32.89
N SER A 413 -17.09 30.17 32.52
CA SER A 413 -16.88 29.53 31.21
C SER A 413 -17.74 30.20 30.15
N GLU A 414 -17.11 30.70 29.10
CA GLU A 414 -17.80 31.33 27.97
C GLU A 414 -18.19 30.27 26.92
N THR A 415 -19.44 30.32 26.48
CA THR A 415 -19.95 29.57 25.34
C THR A 415 -20.46 30.56 24.30
N THR A 416 -19.88 30.54 23.10
CA THR A 416 -20.36 31.33 21.96
C THR A 416 -21.30 30.46 21.11
N SER A 417 -22.48 30.99 20.82
CA SER A 417 -23.48 30.38 19.94
C SER A 417 -23.89 31.39 18.86
N THR A 418 -24.35 30.92 17.71
CA THR A 418 -24.92 31.79 16.67
C THR A 418 -26.43 31.72 16.72
N ASN A 419 -27.09 32.83 17.00
CA ASN A 419 -28.55 32.96 16.94
C ASN A 419 -28.98 33.54 15.60
N THR A 420 -29.88 32.86 14.91
CA THR A 420 -30.51 33.32 13.66
C THR A 420 -31.97 33.66 13.92
N THR A 421 -32.39 34.87 13.55
CA THR A 421 -33.80 35.28 13.51
C THR A 421 -34.29 35.32 12.08
N VAL A 422 -35.57 35.00 11.88
CA VAL A 422 -36.20 34.95 10.56
C VAL A 422 -37.49 35.75 10.57
N LYS A 423 -37.69 36.58 9.55
CA LYS A 423 -38.92 37.34 9.36
C LYS A 423 -39.53 37.06 8.00
N TYR A 424 -40.85 36.93 7.98
CA TYR A 424 -41.64 37.00 6.78
C TYR A 424 -42.54 38.25 6.87
N LYS A 425 -42.28 39.23 6.00
CA LYS A 425 -42.81 40.60 6.16
C LYS A 425 -42.41 41.15 7.55
N ASP A 426 -43.32 41.80 8.27
CA ASP A 426 -43.06 42.35 9.60
C ASP A 426 -43.19 41.33 10.74
N LYS A 427 -43.45 40.05 10.45
CA LYS A 427 -43.67 39.01 11.46
C LYS A 427 -42.45 38.10 11.58
N GLU A 428 -42.02 37.89 12.83
CA GLU A 428 -41.00 36.90 13.17
C GLU A 428 -41.58 35.48 13.07
N ILE A 429 -40.81 34.57 12.47
CA ILE A 429 -41.13 33.15 12.33
C ILE A 429 -40.27 32.37 13.33
N ALA A 430 -40.86 31.37 13.98
CA ALA A 430 -40.12 30.50 14.88
C ALA A 430 -39.01 29.77 14.10
N ILE A 431 -37.78 29.82 14.63
CA ILE A 431 -36.61 29.27 13.94
C ILE A 431 -36.73 27.75 13.71
N GLU A 432 -37.41 27.02 14.59
CA GLU A 432 -37.66 25.57 14.46
C GLU A 432 -38.51 25.25 13.22
N ASP A 433 -39.60 26.01 13.01
CA ASP A 433 -40.49 25.85 11.86
C ASP A 433 -39.78 26.24 10.56
N PHE A 434 -39.03 27.35 10.58
CA PHE A 434 -38.26 27.79 9.42
C PHE A 434 -37.11 26.84 9.09
N SER A 435 -36.45 26.24 10.08
CA SER A 435 -35.35 25.29 9.84
C SER A 435 -35.81 24.08 9.05
N THR A 436 -37.03 23.58 9.33
CA THR A 436 -37.65 22.50 8.54
C THR A 436 -37.82 22.91 7.08
N LEU A 437 -38.35 24.12 6.82
CA LEU A 437 -38.48 24.63 5.46
C LEU A 437 -37.10 24.82 4.80
N TYR A 438 -36.13 25.35 5.53
CA TYR A 438 -34.79 25.58 5.01
C TYR A 438 -34.09 24.26 4.63
N ASP A 439 -34.24 23.21 5.44
CA ASP A 439 -33.75 21.87 5.12
C ASP A 439 -34.42 21.34 3.85
N ASP A 440 -35.74 21.47 3.75
CA ASP A 440 -36.51 21.16 2.55
C ASP A 440 -35.92 21.87 1.31
N LEU A 441 -35.65 23.18 1.40
CA LEU A 441 -35.13 23.98 0.28
C LEU A 441 -33.69 23.63 -0.12
N THR A 442 -32.86 23.22 0.83
CA THR A 442 -31.39 23.14 0.64
C THR A 442 -30.86 21.70 0.61
N LEU A 443 -31.58 20.74 1.18
CA LEU A 443 -31.25 19.30 1.13
C LEU A 443 -31.89 18.60 -0.09
N VAL A 444 -32.21 19.36 -1.14
CA VAL A 444 -32.71 18.82 -2.40
C VAL A 444 -31.61 18.02 -3.08
N LYS A 445 -31.78 16.70 -3.12
CA LYS A 445 -30.82 15.80 -3.77
C LYS A 445 -30.91 15.85 -5.28
N LEU A 446 -29.77 15.68 -5.92
CA LEU A 446 -29.70 15.40 -7.35
C LEU A 446 -29.87 13.89 -7.58
N ALA A 447 -30.78 13.54 -8.48
CA ALA A 447 -31.03 12.18 -8.92
C ALA A 447 -29.96 11.69 -9.91
N ASP A 448 -29.37 12.62 -10.67
CA ASP A 448 -28.18 12.44 -11.50
C ASP A 448 -27.59 13.81 -11.87
N GLY A 449 -26.34 13.82 -12.35
CA GLY A 449 -25.67 15.01 -12.90
C GLY A 449 -25.81 15.18 -14.42
N LYS A 450 -26.88 14.65 -15.03
CA LYS A 450 -27.04 14.73 -16.49
C LYS A 450 -27.36 16.16 -16.92
N ILE A 451 -26.61 16.65 -17.90
CA ILE A 451 -26.83 17.98 -18.47
C ILE A 451 -27.93 17.90 -19.53
N GLU A 452 -29.12 18.33 -19.15
CA GLU A 452 -30.28 18.50 -20.02
C GLU A 452 -30.62 19.98 -20.15
N LYS A 453 -30.98 20.43 -21.35
CA LYS A 453 -31.32 21.83 -21.59
C LYS A 453 -32.64 22.18 -20.89
N ALA A 454 -32.59 23.09 -19.92
CA ALA A 454 -33.78 23.70 -19.35
C ALA A 454 -34.64 24.39 -20.43
N SER A 455 -35.96 24.23 -20.36
CA SER A 455 -36.89 24.86 -21.30
C SER A 455 -38.14 25.39 -20.58
N GLY A 456 -38.72 26.47 -21.12
CA GLY A 456 -39.87 27.14 -20.53
C GLY A 456 -39.53 28.03 -19.32
N SER A 457 -40.56 28.40 -18.56
CA SER A 457 -40.42 29.12 -17.30
C SER A 457 -40.11 28.13 -16.16
N PRO A 458 -39.28 28.52 -15.17
CA PRO A 458 -39.05 27.68 -14.00
C PRO A 458 -40.35 27.52 -13.22
N ALA A 459 -40.62 26.31 -12.74
CA ALA A 459 -41.74 26.03 -11.84
C ALA A 459 -41.44 26.50 -10.41
N LEU A 460 -40.16 26.51 -10.04
CA LEU A 460 -39.67 27.01 -8.75
C LEU A 460 -38.34 27.72 -8.97
N SER A 461 -38.19 28.91 -8.39
CA SER A 461 -36.94 29.66 -8.32
C SER A 461 -36.66 30.02 -6.87
N ILE A 462 -35.49 29.67 -6.36
CA ILE A 462 -35.03 29.98 -5.01
C ILE A 462 -33.79 30.84 -5.12
N THR A 463 -33.84 32.07 -4.62
CA THR A 463 -32.70 32.98 -4.58
C THR A 463 -32.24 33.14 -3.13
N TYR A 464 -30.99 32.78 -2.89
CA TYR A 464 -30.29 32.96 -1.63
C TYR A 464 -29.45 34.23 -1.70
N THR A 465 -29.67 35.19 -0.81
CA THR A 465 -28.87 36.42 -0.70
C THR A 465 -27.96 36.32 0.51
N TYR A 466 -26.67 36.61 0.31
CA TYR A 466 -25.65 36.47 1.34
C TYR A 466 -25.46 37.76 2.13
N SER A 467 -25.29 37.63 3.45
CA SER A 467 -25.14 38.75 4.38
C SER A 467 -23.78 39.45 4.31
N SER A 468 -22.77 38.80 3.73
CA SER A 468 -21.41 39.33 3.64
C SER A 468 -21.23 40.41 2.57
N ASP A 469 -21.92 40.28 1.43
CA ASP A 469 -21.70 41.13 0.25
C ASP A 469 -22.95 41.38 -0.62
N ASP A 470 -24.14 40.99 -0.15
CA ASP A 470 -25.41 41.06 -0.89
C ASP A 470 -25.43 40.30 -2.23
N SER A 471 -24.41 39.48 -2.51
CA SER A 471 -24.43 38.61 -3.69
C SER A 471 -25.51 37.54 -3.57
N THR A 472 -25.85 36.92 -4.69
CA THR A 472 -26.93 35.93 -4.73
C THR A 472 -26.57 34.68 -5.51
N ASP A 473 -27.00 33.53 -5.00
CA ASP A 473 -27.13 32.30 -5.79
C ASP A 473 -28.60 32.02 -6.05
N THR A 474 -28.94 31.64 -7.29
CA THR A 474 -30.30 31.29 -7.66
C THR A 474 -30.36 29.87 -8.21
N VAL A 475 -31.20 29.05 -7.57
CA VAL A 475 -31.54 27.71 -8.00
C VAL A 475 -32.90 27.74 -8.70
N LYS A 476 -32.98 27.21 -9.91
CA LYS A 476 -34.21 27.12 -10.69
C LYS A 476 -34.52 25.68 -11.05
N TYR A 477 -35.80 25.32 -11.00
CA TYR A 477 -36.30 24.00 -11.35
C TYR A 477 -37.25 24.10 -12.54
N TYR A 478 -36.88 23.45 -13.64
CA TYR A 478 -37.65 23.43 -14.89
C TYR A 478 -38.27 22.06 -15.08
N SER A 479 -39.56 22.00 -15.39
CA SER A 479 -40.20 20.71 -15.65
C SER A 479 -39.54 20.06 -16.86
N SER A 480 -39.15 18.79 -16.74
CA SER A 480 -38.75 17.97 -17.88
C SER A 480 -39.73 16.82 -18.09
N ASP A 481 -39.53 16.04 -19.15
CA ASP A 481 -40.37 14.89 -19.46
C ASP A 481 -40.24 13.83 -18.34
N GLY A 482 -41.38 13.36 -17.83
CA GLY A 482 -41.46 12.34 -16.79
C GLY A 482 -41.58 12.89 -15.36
N GLU A 483 -40.92 12.22 -14.41
CA GLU A 483 -41.04 12.45 -12.95
C GLU A 483 -39.89 13.29 -12.36
N ARG A 484 -39.29 14.19 -13.16
CA ARG A 484 -38.11 14.98 -12.78
C ARG A 484 -38.24 16.46 -13.14
N TYR A 485 -37.45 17.27 -12.45
CA TYR A 485 -37.12 18.65 -12.82
C TYR A 485 -35.64 18.72 -13.20
N VAL A 486 -35.31 19.58 -14.17
CA VAL A 486 -33.93 20.04 -14.40
C VAL A 486 -33.62 21.13 -13.38
N ALA A 487 -32.57 20.94 -12.59
CA ALA A 487 -32.05 21.91 -11.65
C ALA A 487 -30.94 22.75 -12.31
N GLU A 488 -31.04 24.07 -12.19
CA GLU A 488 -30.07 25.03 -12.71
C GLU A 488 -29.60 25.93 -11.55
N ILE A 489 -28.30 26.14 -11.44
CA ILE A 489 -27.67 27.04 -10.47
C ILE A 489 -27.02 28.17 -11.26
N ASN A 490 -27.47 29.39 -11.06
CA ASN A 490 -26.89 30.59 -11.70
C ASN A 490 -26.75 30.50 -13.24
N GLY A 491 -27.67 29.82 -13.93
CA GLY A 491 -27.61 29.62 -15.37
C GLY A 491 -26.89 28.34 -15.84
N THR A 492 -26.27 27.60 -14.91
CA THR A 492 -25.59 26.33 -15.20
C THR A 492 -26.45 25.16 -14.74
N VAL A 493 -26.76 24.23 -15.65
CA VAL A 493 -27.50 23.02 -15.30
C VAL A 493 -26.66 22.15 -14.37
N ALA A 494 -27.21 21.84 -13.19
CA ALA A 494 -26.58 20.96 -12.22
C ALA A 494 -26.98 19.49 -12.43
N GLY A 495 -28.20 19.23 -12.92
CA GLY A 495 -28.69 17.88 -13.14
C GLY A 495 -30.20 17.78 -12.95
N HIS A 496 -30.67 16.63 -12.49
CA HIS A 496 -32.10 16.40 -12.25
C HIS A 496 -32.44 16.21 -10.79
N SER A 497 -33.61 16.69 -10.37
CA SER A 497 -34.20 16.40 -9.05
C SER A 497 -35.59 15.77 -9.22
N GLN A 498 -36.03 15.02 -8.21
CA GLN A 498 -37.31 14.30 -8.25
C GLN A 498 -38.50 15.27 -8.19
N LYS A 499 -39.49 15.07 -9.05
CA LYS A 499 -40.68 15.93 -9.15
C LYS A 499 -41.48 16.01 -7.85
N ALA A 500 -41.63 14.87 -7.16
CA ALA A 500 -42.32 14.82 -5.87
C ALA A 500 -41.66 15.73 -4.82
N VAL A 501 -40.33 15.79 -4.78
CA VAL A 501 -39.59 16.64 -3.83
C VAL A 501 -39.89 18.11 -4.12
N ILE A 502 -39.69 18.55 -5.37
CA ILE A 502 -39.89 19.96 -5.76
C ILE A 502 -41.35 20.40 -5.57
N ASN A 503 -42.31 19.53 -5.88
CA ASN A 503 -43.73 19.82 -5.67
C ASN A 503 -44.10 19.95 -4.18
N ASN A 504 -43.50 19.13 -3.32
CA ASN A 504 -43.68 19.25 -1.88
C ASN A 504 -43.12 20.58 -1.36
N LEU A 505 -41.95 21.05 -1.86
CA LEU A 505 -41.38 22.34 -1.46
C LEU A 505 -42.32 23.52 -1.69
N MET A 506 -42.96 23.56 -2.87
CA MET A 506 -43.93 24.61 -3.19
C MET A 506 -45.13 24.60 -2.23
N THR A 507 -45.47 23.43 -1.67
CA THR A 507 -46.53 23.27 -0.68
C THR A 507 -46.05 23.68 0.72
N SER A 508 -44.86 23.21 1.15
CA SER A 508 -44.26 23.53 2.46
C SER A 508 -44.15 25.04 2.70
N VAL A 509 -43.67 25.79 1.70
CA VAL A 509 -43.54 27.27 1.77
C VAL A 509 -44.88 27.93 2.04
N ALA A 510 -45.93 27.49 1.34
CA ALA A 510 -47.26 28.08 1.47
C ALA A 510 -47.92 27.75 2.82
N GLU A 511 -47.54 26.66 3.47
CA GLU A 511 -48.05 26.28 4.79
C GLU A 511 -47.40 27.06 5.93
N LEU A 512 -46.09 27.33 5.86
CA LEU A 512 -45.34 28.06 6.90
C LEU A 512 -45.88 29.48 7.13
N VAL A 513 -46.40 30.13 6.09
CA VAL A 513 -46.82 31.54 6.14
C VAL A 513 -48.34 31.75 6.21
N LYS A 514 -49.13 30.68 6.39
CA LYS A 514 -50.57 30.78 6.70
C LYS A 514 -50.76 31.25 8.13
#